data_AF-A3BHV4-F1
#
_entry.id   AF-A3BHV4-F1
#
_cell.length_a   1.000
_cell.length_b   1.000
_cell.length_c   1.000
_cell.angle_alpha   90.00
_cell.angle_beta   90.00
_cell.angle_gamma   90.00
#
_symmetry.space_group_name_H-M   'P 1'
#
loop_
_entity.id
_entity.type
_entity.pdbx_description
1 polymer ?
#
loop_
_entity_poly.entity_id
_entity_poly.type
_entity_poly.pdbx_seq_one_letter_code
_entity_poly.pdbx_strand_id
1 'polypeptide(L)'
;MASKNLLLSAAVLLSVLAIAAAAATASAATTSCQPGMAIPHDPLRGCRRYVLRRACGLAAGWRLYDWSLKERCCRSSPVPAYCRCAALAYFMDGASEGRLLEDLPGCPRETQRGLAAMLTTPGECNLETIHGGPYCLELTDREMPKY
;
A
#
# COMPACT_ATOMS: atom_id res chain seq x y z
N MET A 1 34.42 -9.80 -37.14
CA MET A 1 33.92 -10.28 -35.81
C MET A 1 33.93 -9.20 -34.71
N ALA A 2 34.82 -8.20 -34.75
CA ALA A 2 34.93 -7.17 -33.70
C ALA A 2 33.65 -6.33 -33.45
N SER A 3 32.90 -5.97 -34.51
CA SER A 3 31.70 -5.12 -34.40
C SER A 3 30.54 -5.79 -33.62
N LYS A 4 30.32 -7.09 -33.78
CA LYS A 4 29.25 -7.81 -33.05
C LYS A 4 29.51 -7.86 -31.53
N ASN A 5 30.78 -8.02 -31.13
CA ASN A 5 31.16 -8.11 -29.72
C ASN A 5 31.06 -6.75 -29.00
N LEU A 6 31.33 -5.66 -29.73
CA LEU A 6 31.16 -4.29 -29.24
C LEU A 6 29.67 -3.96 -29.04
N LEU A 7 28.80 -4.36 -29.97
CA LEU A 7 27.36 -4.17 -29.86
C LEU A 7 26.76 -4.98 -28.70
N LEU A 8 27.21 -6.22 -28.50
CA LEU A 8 26.78 -7.06 -27.38
C LEU A 8 27.22 -6.47 -26.03
N SER A 9 28.44 -5.96 -25.93
CA SER A 9 28.93 -5.33 -24.69
C SER A 9 28.18 -4.03 -24.37
N ALA A 10 27.90 -3.20 -25.37
CA ALA A 10 27.12 -1.98 -25.19
C ALA A 10 25.68 -2.27 -24.75
N ALA A 11 25.03 -3.30 -25.33
CA ALA A 11 23.69 -3.72 -24.94
C ALA A 11 23.63 -4.22 -23.49
N VAL A 12 24.63 -4.97 -23.04
CA VAL A 12 24.73 -5.45 -21.65
C VAL A 12 24.96 -4.29 -20.68
N LEU A 13 25.80 -3.32 -21.03
CA LEU A 13 26.01 -2.14 -20.18
C LEU A 13 24.73 -1.29 -20.07
N LEU A 14 24.00 -1.11 -21.17
CA LEU A 14 22.73 -0.38 -21.18
C LEU A 14 21.65 -1.08 -20.34
N SER A 15 21.56 -2.41 -20.38
CA SER A 15 20.60 -3.15 -19.55
C SER A 15 20.94 -3.06 -18.07
N VAL A 16 22.23 -3.15 -17.70
CA VAL A 16 22.68 -2.95 -16.31
C VAL A 16 22.38 -1.54 -15.81
N LEU A 17 22.62 -0.51 -16.63
CA LEU A 17 22.29 0.88 -16.29
C LEU A 17 20.77 1.10 -16.12
N ALA A 18 19.94 0.48 -16.96
CA ALA A 18 18.48 0.58 -16.85
C ALA A 18 17.97 -0.05 -15.55
N ILE A 19 18.52 -1.19 -15.13
CA ILE A 19 18.18 -1.86 -13.87
C ILE A 19 18.61 -0.99 -12.67
N ALA A 20 19.82 -0.41 -12.72
CA ALA A 20 20.31 0.47 -11.66
C ALA A 20 19.48 1.76 -11.53
N ALA A 21 19.06 2.35 -12.65
CA ALA A 21 18.19 3.53 -12.66
C ALA A 21 16.80 3.23 -12.07
N ALA A 22 16.23 2.06 -12.37
CA ALA A 22 14.96 1.63 -11.80
C ALA A 22 15.05 1.38 -10.27
N ALA A 23 16.16 0.84 -9.79
CA ALA A 23 16.42 0.67 -8.35
C ALA A 23 16.60 2.02 -7.64
N ALA A 24 17.26 2.98 -8.30
CA ALA A 24 17.49 4.33 -7.77
C ALA A 24 16.18 5.15 -7.68
N THR A 25 15.27 5.02 -8.65
CA THR A 25 13.96 5.68 -8.59
C THR A 25 13.05 5.04 -7.55
N ALA A 26 13.09 3.72 -7.39
CA ALA A 26 12.39 3.02 -6.31
C ALA A 26 12.88 3.48 -4.93
N SER A 27 14.20 3.63 -4.73
CA SER A 27 14.78 4.08 -3.46
C SER A 27 14.60 5.59 -3.20
N ALA A 28 14.63 6.44 -4.23
CA ALA A 28 14.26 7.85 -4.10
C ALA A 28 12.77 8.03 -3.72
N ALA A 29 11.88 7.19 -4.26
CA ALA A 29 10.47 7.16 -3.83
C ALA A 29 10.33 6.71 -2.36
N THR A 30 11.14 5.76 -1.88
CA THR A 30 11.08 5.35 -0.46
C THR A 30 11.51 6.45 0.52
N THR A 31 12.38 7.38 0.10
CA THR A 31 12.87 8.46 0.97
C THR A 31 11.84 9.60 1.10
N SER A 32 11.08 9.89 0.04
CA SER A 32 10.03 10.92 0.06
C SER A 32 8.71 10.44 0.65
N CYS A 33 8.41 9.13 0.57
CA CYS A 33 7.21 8.51 1.11
C CYS A 33 7.33 8.19 2.61
N GLN A 34 7.57 9.22 3.43
CA GLN A 34 7.58 9.16 4.88
C GLN A 34 6.43 10.02 5.47
N PRO A 35 5.85 9.65 6.63
CA PRO A 35 4.94 10.52 7.37
C PRO A 35 5.58 11.89 7.66
N GLY A 36 4.83 12.97 7.44
CA GLY A 36 5.32 14.35 7.55
C GLY A 36 5.99 14.91 6.28
N MET A 37 6.22 14.05 5.27
CA MET A 37 6.73 14.44 3.95
C MET A 37 5.60 14.31 2.92
N ALA A 38 5.70 13.35 1.99
CA ALA A 38 4.65 13.08 1.00
C ALA A 38 3.45 12.31 1.57
N ILE A 39 3.56 11.79 2.80
CA ILE A 39 2.47 11.11 3.52
C ILE A 39 2.07 12.00 4.71
N PRO A 40 0.78 12.33 4.91
CA PRO A 40 0.32 13.02 6.11
C PRO A 40 0.70 12.27 7.40
N HIS A 41 0.90 12.97 8.52
CA HIS A 41 1.30 12.35 9.80
C HIS A 41 0.33 11.28 10.33
N ASP A 42 -0.97 11.46 10.12
CA ASP A 42 -2.01 10.47 10.45
C ASP A 42 -2.67 10.00 9.16
N PRO A 43 -1.96 9.21 8.33
CA PRO A 43 -2.49 8.78 7.06
C PRO A 43 -3.63 7.80 7.30
N LEU A 44 -4.68 7.89 6.49
CA LEU A 44 -5.76 6.90 6.48
C LEU A 44 -6.53 6.80 7.81
N ARG A 45 -6.55 7.86 8.63
CA ARG A 45 -7.40 7.97 9.83
C ARG A 45 -8.87 7.61 9.55
N GLY A 46 -9.38 8.04 8.39
CA GLY A 46 -10.72 7.69 7.91
C GLY A 46 -10.91 6.21 7.60
N CYS A 47 -9.83 5.50 7.25
CA CYS A 47 -9.82 4.07 6.95
C CYS A 47 -9.75 3.19 8.19
N ARG A 48 -9.19 3.65 9.31
CA ARG A 48 -9.17 2.86 10.56
C ARG A 48 -10.56 2.34 10.94
N ARG A 49 -11.54 3.25 11.02
CA ARG A 49 -12.92 2.89 11.37
C ARG A 49 -13.58 1.99 10.31
N TYR A 50 -13.28 2.23 9.04
CA TYR A 50 -13.77 1.41 7.95
C TYR A 50 -13.24 -0.03 8.06
N VAL A 51 -11.92 -0.19 8.19
CA VAL A 51 -11.25 -1.49 8.33
C VAL A 51 -11.77 -2.24 9.55
N LEU A 52 -11.85 -1.59 10.72
CA LEU A 52 -12.37 -2.21 11.92
C LEU A 52 -13.81 -2.71 11.76
N ARG A 53 -14.72 -1.93 11.14
CA ARG A 53 -16.09 -2.40 10.94
C ARG A 53 -16.18 -3.52 9.91
N ARG A 54 -15.43 -3.42 8.82
CA ARG A 54 -15.50 -4.32 7.68
C ARG A 54 -14.80 -5.66 7.97
N ALA A 55 -13.66 -5.63 8.65
CA ALA A 55 -12.88 -6.82 9.01
C ALA A 55 -13.38 -7.48 10.29
N CYS A 56 -13.79 -6.70 11.30
CA CYS A 56 -14.13 -7.22 12.63
C CYS A 56 -15.63 -7.31 12.92
N GLY A 57 -16.49 -6.81 12.03
CA GLY A 57 -17.95 -6.79 12.28
C GLY A 57 -18.38 -5.92 13.48
N LEU A 58 -17.56 -4.93 13.89
CA LEU A 58 -17.77 -4.08 15.08
C LEU A 58 -18.95 -3.09 15.00
N ALA A 59 -19.92 -3.33 14.13
CA ALA A 59 -21.21 -2.63 14.13
C ALA A 59 -22.26 -3.56 14.73
N ALA A 60 -22.69 -3.25 15.97
CA ALA A 60 -23.89 -3.84 16.55
C ALA A 60 -25.08 -3.58 15.61
N GLY A 61 -25.54 -4.64 14.97
CA GLY A 61 -26.64 -4.61 14.01
C GLY A 61 -26.14 -4.72 12.58
N TRP A 62 -26.69 -5.71 11.88
CA TRP A 62 -26.52 -6.09 10.48
C TRP A 62 -26.86 -4.99 9.44
N ARG A 63 -26.81 -3.71 9.83
CA ARG A 63 -26.96 -2.61 8.89
C ARG A 63 -25.67 -2.49 8.09
N LEU A 64 -25.74 -3.15 6.93
CA LEU A 64 -25.39 -2.62 5.61
C LEU A 64 -24.06 -1.88 5.59
N TYR A 65 -23.07 -2.51 4.95
CA TYR A 65 -21.94 -1.87 4.27
C TYR A 65 -22.04 -0.33 4.29
N ASP A 66 -21.35 0.29 5.25
CA ASP A 66 -21.43 1.73 5.49
C ASP A 66 -20.64 2.44 4.38
N TRP A 67 -21.30 2.64 3.25
CA TRP A 67 -20.75 3.30 2.07
C TRP A 67 -20.11 4.63 2.43
N SER A 68 -20.70 5.37 3.37
CA SER A 68 -20.16 6.64 3.83
C SER A 68 -18.82 6.48 4.56
N LEU A 69 -18.58 5.38 5.29
CA LEU A 69 -17.26 5.11 5.87
C LEU A 69 -16.23 4.75 4.80
N LYS A 70 -16.61 3.92 3.83
CA LYS A 70 -15.72 3.58 2.71
C LYS A 70 -15.35 4.82 1.91
N GLU A 71 -16.33 5.64 1.56
CA GLU A 71 -16.15 6.86 0.79
C GLU A 71 -15.26 7.87 1.53
N ARG A 72 -15.44 8.03 2.85
CA ARG A 72 -14.54 8.84 3.68
C ARG A 72 -13.12 8.29 3.70
N CYS A 73 -12.96 6.97 3.86
CA CYS A 73 -11.64 6.32 3.79
C CYS A 73 -10.95 6.64 2.46
N CYS A 74 -11.61 6.35 1.33
CA CYS A 74 -11.04 6.53 0.00
C CYS A 74 -10.79 8.00 -0.37
N ARG A 75 -11.60 8.94 0.14
CA ARG A 75 -11.41 10.39 -0.06
C ARG A 75 -10.32 10.97 0.84
N SER A 76 -10.10 10.41 2.03
CA SER A 76 -9.17 10.94 3.05
C SER A 76 -7.69 10.69 2.76
N SER A 77 -7.36 10.19 1.56
CA SER A 77 -5.99 9.88 1.18
C SER A 77 -5.49 10.84 0.10
N PRO A 78 -5.02 12.06 0.45
CA PRO A 78 -4.30 12.93 -0.47
C PRO A 78 -2.88 12.39 -0.75
N VAL A 79 -2.67 11.09 -0.58
CA VAL A 79 -1.38 10.44 -0.79
C VAL A 79 -1.17 10.27 -2.30
N PRO A 80 -0.08 10.80 -2.86
CA PRO A 80 0.28 10.60 -4.26
C PRO A 80 0.35 9.12 -4.62
N ALA A 81 0.01 8.76 -5.87
CA ALA A 81 -0.01 7.37 -6.33
C ALA A 81 1.27 6.60 -5.97
N TYR A 82 2.44 7.23 -6.14
CA TYR A 82 3.74 6.63 -5.85
C TYR A 82 3.99 6.33 -4.35
N CYS A 83 3.25 6.96 -3.43
CA CYS A 83 3.36 6.73 -1.97
C CYS A 83 2.22 5.91 -1.36
N ARG A 84 1.18 5.53 -2.12
CA ARG A 84 0.00 4.85 -1.56
C ARG A 84 0.35 3.52 -0.88
N CYS A 85 1.22 2.72 -1.48
CA CYS A 85 1.66 1.45 -0.87
C CYS A 85 2.47 1.66 0.41
N ALA A 86 3.34 2.67 0.44
CA ALA A 86 4.07 3.03 1.66
C ALA A 86 3.11 3.50 2.77
N ALA A 87 2.13 4.36 2.44
CA ALA A 87 1.12 4.81 3.39
C ALA A 87 0.28 3.65 3.96
N LEU A 88 -0.06 2.65 3.13
CA LEU A 88 -0.72 1.43 3.60
C LEU A 88 0.17 0.61 4.53
N ALA A 89 1.44 0.45 4.19
CA ALA A 89 2.41 -0.24 5.06
C ALA A 89 2.51 0.47 6.43
N TYR A 90 2.61 1.80 6.46
CA TYR A 90 2.60 2.57 7.71
C TYR A 90 1.31 2.38 8.51
N PHE A 91 0.17 2.38 7.84
CA PHE A 91 -1.13 2.17 8.48
C PHE A 91 -1.27 0.77 9.10
N MET A 92 -0.73 -0.25 8.44
CA MET A 92 -0.75 -1.63 8.91
C MET A 92 0.25 -1.89 10.04
N ASP A 93 1.47 -1.39 9.88
CA ASP A 93 2.60 -1.82 10.68
C ASP A 93 2.96 -0.84 11.79
N GLY A 94 2.73 0.46 11.56
CA GLY A 94 2.86 1.56 12.53
C GLY A 94 4.19 1.63 13.27
N ALA A 95 4.97 2.69 13.06
CA ALA A 95 6.02 3.04 14.02
C ALA A 95 5.34 3.36 15.37
N SER A 96 5.85 2.73 16.43
CA SER A 96 5.52 2.76 17.87
C SER A 96 4.68 3.89 18.49
N GLU A 97 4.50 5.06 17.88
CA GLU A 97 3.72 6.18 18.42
C GLU A 97 2.26 6.25 17.93
N GLY A 98 1.84 5.32 17.06
CA GLY A 98 0.48 5.34 16.51
C GLY A 98 0.09 4.06 15.80
N ARG A 99 0.21 2.90 16.47
CA ARG A 99 -0.38 1.65 15.95
C ARG A 99 -1.87 1.88 15.71
N LEU A 100 -2.26 2.03 14.44
CA LEU A 100 -3.66 2.27 14.08
C LEU A 100 -4.48 0.98 14.12
N LEU A 101 -3.85 -0.17 13.84
CA LEU A 101 -4.45 -1.49 13.94
C LEU A 101 -3.88 -2.22 15.16
N GLU A 102 -4.76 -2.74 16.01
CA GLU A 102 -4.45 -3.37 17.29
C GLU A 102 -5.36 -4.59 17.48
N ASP A 103 -4.91 -5.57 18.26
CA ASP A 103 -5.73 -6.73 18.57
C ASP A 103 -6.99 -6.31 19.36
N LEU A 104 -8.14 -6.74 18.87
CA LEU A 104 -9.43 -6.54 19.53
C LEU A 104 -10.03 -7.89 19.92
N PRO A 105 -10.85 -7.96 20.98
CA PRO A 105 -11.57 -9.19 21.33
C PRO A 105 -12.39 -9.70 20.13
N GLY A 106 -12.05 -10.89 19.64
CA GLY A 106 -12.71 -11.50 18.47
C GLY A 106 -12.30 -10.93 17.11
N CYS A 107 -11.31 -10.04 17.03
CA CYS A 107 -10.74 -9.56 15.77
C CYS A 107 -9.23 -9.30 15.89
N PRO A 108 -8.39 -10.28 15.53
CA PRO A 108 -6.95 -10.14 15.61
C PRO A 108 -6.45 -9.12 14.58
N ARG A 109 -5.27 -8.55 14.87
CA ARG A 109 -4.64 -7.54 14.02
C ARG A 109 -4.41 -8.06 12.59
N GLU A 110 -4.11 -9.33 12.42
CA GLU A 110 -3.89 -9.97 11.11
C GLU A 110 -5.13 -9.86 10.21
N THR A 111 -6.34 -10.06 10.77
CA THR A 111 -7.59 -9.90 10.02
C THR A 111 -7.77 -8.46 9.54
N GLN A 112 -7.39 -7.48 10.36
CA GLN A 112 -7.43 -6.06 10.00
C GLN A 112 -6.38 -5.73 8.92
N ARG A 113 -5.17 -6.29 9.03
CA ARG A 113 -4.07 -6.13 8.05
C ARG A 113 -4.43 -6.71 6.68
N GLY A 114 -5.07 -7.87 6.64
CA GLY A 114 -5.54 -8.47 5.38
C GLY A 114 -6.51 -7.57 4.61
N LEU A 115 -7.47 -6.95 5.29
CA LEU A 115 -8.35 -5.97 4.65
C LEU A 115 -7.61 -4.68 4.27
N ALA A 116 -6.73 -4.18 5.14
CA ALA A 116 -5.95 -2.97 4.87
C ALA A 116 -5.09 -3.09 3.61
N ALA A 117 -4.45 -4.25 3.40
CA ALA A 117 -3.65 -4.54 2.20
C ALA A 117 -4.48 -4.53 0.90
N MET A 118 -5.80 -4.67 0.99
CA MET A 118 -6.71 -4.65 -0.16
C MET A 118 -7.31 -3.27 -0.45
N LEU A 119 -7.03 -2.23 0.35
CA LEU A 119 -7.69 -0.93 0.23
C LEU A 119 -7.50 -0.26 -1.14
N THR A 120 -6.38 -0.47 -1.83
CA THR A 120 -6.17 0.08 -3.18
C THR A 120 -6.93 -0.68 -4.28
N THR A 121 -7.38 -1.91 -4.01
CA THR A 121 -7.95 -2.80 -5.03
C THR A 121 -9.32 -2.33 -5.53
N PRO A 122 -9.78 -2.82 -6.70
CA PRO A 122 -11.09 -2.46 -7.25
C PRO A 122 -12.28 -2.82 -6.34
N GLY A 123 -12.12 -3.83 -5.47
CA GLY A 123 -13.12 -4.18 -4.45
C GLY A 123 -13.24 -3.12 -3.35
N GLU A 124 -12.23 -2.27 -3.20
CA GLU A 124 -12.14 -1.22 -2.20
C GLU A 124 -12.11 0.19 -2.82
N CYS A 125 -10.99 0.91 -2.76
CA CYS A 125 -10.94 2.30 -3.22
C CYS A 125 -10.56 2.46 -4.69
N ASN A 126 -10.13 1.38 -5.37
CA ASN A 126 -9.70 1.39 -6.77
C ASN A 126 -8.71 2.53 -7.10
N LEU A 127 -7.63 2.62 -6.33
CA LEU A 127 -6.65 3.71 -6.42
C LEU A 127 -5.36 3.22 -7.07
N GLU A 128 -4.94 3.87 -8.15
CA GLU A 128 -3.67 3.63 -8.83
C GLU A 128 -2.47 3.79 -7.88
N THR A 129 -1.45 2.94 -8.01
CA THR A 129 -0.25 3.00 -7.15
C THR A 129 1.01 3.25 -7.98
N ILE A 130 2.19 3.14 -7.35
CA ILE A 130 3.49 3.16 -8.04
C ILE A 130 3.60 2.10 -9.14
N HIS A 131 2.77 1.06 -9.09
CA HIS A 131 2.78 -0.04 -10.05
C HIS A 131 1.93 0.23 -11.31
N GLY A 132 1.33 1.42 -11.44
CA GLY A 132 0.47 1.76 -12.58
C GLY A 132 -0.89 1.05 -12.57
N GLY A 133 -1.31 0.52 -11.42
CA GLY A 133 -2.59 -0.14 -11.24
C GLY A 133 -3.05 -0.18 -9.77
N PRO A 134 -4.26 -0.69 -9.49
CA PRO A 134 -4.89 -0.64 -8.18
C PRO A 134 -4.41 -1.78 -7.25
N TYR A 135 -3.10 -1.95 -7.08
CA TYR A 135 -2.53 -3.04 -6.28
C TYR A 135 -1.19 -2.64 -5.65
N CYS A 136 -0.79 -3.36 -4.59
CA CYS A 136 0.51 -3.23 -3.93
C CYS A 136 1.10 -4.63 -3.76
N LEU A 137 2.01 -5.03 -4.67
CA LEU A 137 2.50 -6.42 -4.78
C LEU A 137 3.02 -6.98 -3.44
N GLU A 138 3.91 -6.23 -2.78
CA GLU A 138 4.52 -6.63 -1.51
C GLU A 138 3.55 -6.78 -0.34
N LEU A 139 2.41 -6.08 -0.36
CA LEU A 139 1.43 -6.10 0.73
C LEU A 139 0.39 -7.18 0.51
N THR A 140 -0.12 -7.29 -0.72
CA THR A 140 -1.15 -8.28 -1.04
C THR A 140 -0.59 -9.71 -0.97
N ASP A 141 0.65 -9.94 -1.42
CA ASP A 141 1.27 -11.28 -1.39
C ASP A 141 1.62 -11.76 0.02
N ARG A 142 1.87 -10.84 0.96
CA ARG A 142 2.16 -11.18 2.37
C ARG A 142 0.91 -11.54 3.15
N GLU A 143 -0.23 -10.95 2.82
CA GLU A 143 -1.47 -11.08 3.58
C GLU A 143 -2.48 -12.08 2.96
N MET A 144 -2.27 -12.52 1.71
CA MET A 144 -3.10 -13.55 1.09
C MET A 144 -2.71 -14.95 1.59
N PRO A 145 -3.68 -15.81 1.96
CA PRO A 145 -3.38 -17.21 2.27
C PRO A 145 -2.80 -17.89 1.02
N LYS A 146 -1.60 -18.47 1.17
CA LYS A 146 -1.07 -19.42 0.19
C LYS A 146 -1.86 -20.72 0.38
N TYR A 147 -2.73 -21.02 -0.57
CA TYR A 147 -3.46 -22.29 -0.65
C TYR A 147 -2.51 -23.45 -0.95
#